data_AF-A0A1C0U223-F1
#
_entry.id   AF-A0A1C0U223-F1
#
_cell.length_a   1.000
_cell.length_b   1.000
_cell.length_c   1.000
_cell.angle_alpha   90.00
_cell.angle_beta   90.00
_cell.angle_gamma   90.00
#
_symmetry.space_group_name_H-M   'P 1'
#
loop_
_entity.id
_entity.type
_entity.pdbx_description
1 polymer ?
#
loop_
_entity_poly.entity_id
_entity_poly.type
_entity_poly.pdbx_seq_one_letter_code
_entity_poly.pdbx_strand_id
1 'polypeptide(L)'
;MNSPDVGKWVNKKGGTVWQEIDSKTWVYKDASGNVVRYPNGYPDFSPYEKQRVDVPDLKGNHHRYGDGDFAKADKLAPKGKADYGSNTWHHHENGKTMQEVPRNVHGTFTHRGGASTLRKKC
;
A
#
# COMPACT_ATOMS: atom_id res chain seq x y z
N MET A 1 9.76 5.30 -11.09
CA MET A 1 8.99 5.87 -9.96
C MET A 1 8.06 4.82 -9.39
N ASN A 2 7.89 4.84 -8.06
CA ASN A 2 6.98 3.94 -7.34
C ASN A 2 5.61 4.59 -7.09
N SER A 3 5.43 5.86 -7.45
CA SER A 3 4.19 6.64 -7.38
C SER A 3 3.36 6.58 -8.68
N PRO A 4 2.08 7.03 -8.65
CA PRO A 4 1.24 7.14 -9.82
C PRO A 4 1.83 8.06 -10.89
N ASP A 5 1.59 7.71 -12.15
CA ASP A 5 1.89 8.60 -13.27
C ASP A 5 1.02 9.87 -13.19
N VAL A 6 1.68 11.04 -13.16
CA VAL A 6 1.02 12.35 -12.99
C VAL A 6 0.02 12.63 -14.11
N GLY A 7 0.40 12.34 -15.36
CA GLY A 7 -0.46 12.57 -16.53
C GLY A 7 -1.73 11.71 -16.48
N LYS A 8 -1.61 10.44 -16.13
CA LYS A 8 -2.77 9.55 -15.92
C LYS A 8 -3.60 9.98 -14.70
N TRP A 9 -2.97 10.44 -13.62
CA TRP A 9 -3.67 10.86 -12.42
C TRP A 9 -4.61 12.03 -12.67
N VAL A 10 -4.08 13.09 -13.28
CA VAL A 10 -4.84 14.30 -13.57
C VAL A 10 -5.83 14.05 -14.71
N ASN A 11 -5.37 13.50 -15.84
CA ASN A 11 -6.18 13.47 -17.06
C ASN A 11 -7.15 12.28 -17.16
N LYS A 12 -6.90 11.17 -16.45
CA LYS A 12 -7.76 9.97 -16.52
C LYS A 12 -8.51 9.67 -15.23
N LYS A 13 -7.93 9.98 -14.08
CA LYS A 13 -8.57 9.74 -12.77
C LYS A 13 -9.25 10.99 -12.19
N GLY A 14 -9.06 12.16 -12.80
CA GLY A 14 -9.63 13.42 -12.33
C GLY A 14 -9.10 13.84 -10.95
N GLY A 15 -7.92 13.33 -10.56
CA GLY A 15 -7.31 13.64 -9.28
C GLY A 15 -6.46 14.91 -9.34
N THR A 16 -6.08 15.41 -8.16
CA THR A 16 -5.11 16.50 -8.02
C THR A 16 -3.79 15.96 -7.49
N VAL A 17 -2.68 16.61 -7.86
CA VAL A 17 -1.33 16.25 -7.43
C VAL A 17 -0.52 17.51 -7.19
N TRP A 18 0.23 17.53 -6.11
CA TRP A 18 1.16 18.62 -5.77
C TRP A 18 2.39 18.05 -5.05
N GLN A 19 3.41 18.89 -4.86
CA GLN A 19 4.60 18.53 -4.10
C GLN A 19 4.68 19.40 -2.85
N GLU A 20 4.90 18.77 -1.70
CA GLU A 20 5.31 19.46 -0.48
C GLU A 20 6.80 19.82 -0.61
N ILE A 21 7.12 21.12 -0.58
CA ILE A 21 8.44 21.65 -0.95
C ILE A 21 9.52 21.20 0.05
N ASP A 22 9.26 21.32 1.35
CA ASP A 22 10.24 21.05 2.40
C ASP A 22 10.63 19.56 2.45
N SER A 23 9.64 18.67 2.31
CA SER A 23 9.83 17.23 2.35
C SER A 23 10.13 16.62 0.97
N LYS A 24 10.06 17.42 -0.10
CA LYS A 24 10.10 16.98 -1.51
C LYS A 24 9.11 15.84 -1.82
N THR A 25 8.02 15.74 -1.06
CA THR A 25 7.08 14.62 -1.12
C THR A 25 5.96 14.91 -2.09
N TRP A 26 5.72 13.97 -3.01
CA TRP A 26 4.56 14.01 -3.89
C TRP A 26 3.30 13.64 -3.12
N VAL A 27 2.23 14.41 -3.32
CA VAL A 27 0.94 14.20 -2.67
C VAL A 27 -0.13 14.09 -3.75
N TYR A 28 -0.91 13.03 -3.68
CA TYR A 28 -1.98 12.73 -4.61
C TYR A 28 -3.30 12.75 -3.88
N LYS A 29 -4.30 13.43 -4.45
CA LYS A 29 -5.67 13.42 -3.98
C LYS A 29 -6.59 12.89 -5.08
N ASP A 30 -7.44 11.93 -4.74
CA ASP A 30 -8.42 11.38 -5.68
C ASP A 30 -9.71 12.22 -5.71
N ALA A 31 -10.61 11.90 -6.64
CA ALA A 31 -11.89 12.59 -6.79
C ALA A 31 -12.84 12.39 -5.59
N SER A 32 -12.62 11.34 -4.78
CA SER A 32 -13.38 11.09 -3.55
C SER A 32 -12.84 11.87 -2.35
N GLY A 33 -11.74 12.60 -2.52
CA GLY A 33 -11.10 13.40 -1.48
C GLY A 33 -10.06 12.64 -0.64
N ASN A 34 -9.78 11.38 -0.95
CA ASN A 34 -8.69 10.65 -0.29
C ASN A 34 -7.36 11.27 -0.68
N VAL A 35 -6.44 11.41 0.28
CA VAL A 35 -5.10 11.94 0.10
C VAL A 35 -4.07 10.88 0.49
N VAL A 36 -3.07 10.63 -0.36
CA VAL A 36 -1.92 9.75 -0.07
C VAL A 36 -0.64 10.47 -0.44
N ARG A 37 0.33 10.42 0.49
CA ARG A 37 1.68 10.96 0.31
C ARG A 37 2.61 9.87 -0.20
N TYR A 38 3.64 10.28 -0.94
CA TYR A 38 4.64 9.37 -1.48
C TYR A 38 6.06 9.73 -1.01
N PRO A 39 6.35 9.70 0.30
CA PRO A 39 7.71 9.93 0.79
C PRO A 39 8.67 8.91 0.17
N ASN A 40 9.80 9.38 -0.36
CA ASN A 40 10.77 8.53 -1.09
C ASN A 40 10.15 7.68 -2.22
N GLY A 41 8.98 8.08 -2.73
CA GLY A 41 8.25 7.39 -3.79
C GLY A 41 7.32 6.26 -3.33
N TYR A 42 7.23 5.94 -2.04
CA TYR A 42 6.35 4.87 -1.52
C TYR A 42 5.09 5.45 -0.89
N PRO A 43 3.91 4.82 -1.07
CA PRO A 43 2.67 5.33 -0.52
C PRO A 43 2.67 5.25 1.00
N ASP A 44 2.33 6.36 1.65
CA ASP A 44 2.00 6.36 3.06
C ASP A 44 0.50 6.09 3.24
N PHE A 45 0.17 4.83 3.59
CA PHE A 45 -1.21 4.42 3.90
C PHE A 45 -1.55 4.51 5.38
N SER A 46 -0.67 5.04 6.24
CA SER A 46 -0.91 5.16 7.69
C SER A 46 -2.27 5.79 8.04
N PRO A 47 -2.78 6.83 7.32
CA PRO A 47 -4.11 7.40 7.60
C PRO A 47 -5.29 6.44 7.36
N TYR A 48 -5.09 5.37 6.58
CA TYR A 48 -6.12 4.39 6.23
C TYR A 48 -5.89 3.02 6.87
N GLU A 49 -4.80 2.84 7.62
CA GLU A 49 -4.43 1.59 8.26
C GLU A 49 -5.49 1.14 9.28
N LYS A 50 -6.00 -0.09 9.10
CA LYS A 50 -6.92 -0.72 10.06
C LYS A 50 -6.14 -1.45 11.16
N GLN A 51 -5.06 -2.10 10.77
CA GLN A 51 -4.08 -2.74 11.64
C GLN A 51 -2.82 -3.01 10.84
N ARG A 52 -1.72 -3.30 11.53
CA ARG A 52 -0.48 -3.76 10.93
C ARG A 52 0.14 -4.87 11.75
N VAL A 53 0.94 -5.68 11.07
CA VAL A 53 1.68 -6.78 11.66
C VAL A 53 3.06 -6.88 11.02
N ASP A 54 4.05 -7.20 11.84
CA ASP A 54 5.36 -7.60 11.34
C ASP A 54 5.34 -9.09 11.06
N VAL A 55 5.63 -9.45 9.81
CA VAL A 55 5.59 -10.82 9.32
C VAL A 55 7.01 -11.23 8.94
N PRO A 56 7.59 -12.26 9.58
CA PRO A 56 8.88 -12.77 9.17
C PRO A 56 8.80 -13.45 7.79
N ASP A 57 9.89 -13.37 7.04
CA ASP A 57 10.10 -14.07 5.77
C ASP A 57 8.99 -13.83 4.74
N LEU A 58 8.62 -12.56 4.54
CA LEU A 58 7.70 -12.17 3.47
C LEU A 58 8.30 -12.49 2.10
N LYS A 59 7.51 -13.14 1.24
CA LYS A 59 7.93 -13.58 -0.10
C LYS A 59 7.48 -12.63 -1.21
N GLY A 60 6.63 -11.66 -0.89
CA GLY A 60 5.96 -10.79 -1.84
C GLY A 60 4.82 -11.45 -2.62
N ASN A 61 4.24 -12.53 -2.06
CA ASN A 61 3.06 -13.19 -2.62
C ASN A 61 1.79 -12.70 -1.91
N HIS A 62 0.61 -12.95 -2.49
CA HIS A 62 -0.67 -12.50 -1.93
C HIS A 62 -1.58 -13.67 -1.53
N HIS A 63 -1.01 -14.87 -1.35
CA HIS A 63 -1.79 -16.07 -1.06
C HIS A 63 -2.37 -16.01 0.36
N ARG A 64 -3.64 -16.39 0.49
CA ARG A 64 -4.41 -16.38 1.76
C ARG A 64 -4.42 -17.73 2.48
N TYR A 65 -3.59 -18.67 2.02
CA TYR A 65 -3.48 -20.02 2.57
C TYR A 65 -2.02 -20.46 2.59
N GLY A 66 -1.75 -21.56 3.32
CA GLY A 66 -0.42 -22.16 3.40
C GLY A 66 0.65 -21.19 3.93
N ASP A 67 1.72 -21.04 3.15
CA ASP A 67 2.87 -20.18 3.39
C ASP A 67 2.72 -18.77 2.80
N GLY A 68 1.51 -18.43 2.36
CA GLY A 68 1.19 -17.14 1.77
C GLY A 68 1.34 -15.97 2.73
N ASP A 69 1.84 -14.84 2.24
CA ASP A 69 2.09 -13.67 3.11
C ASP A 69 0.79 -13.13 3.71
N PHE A 70 -0.32 -13.17 2.97
CA PHE A 70 -1.63 -12.74 3.49
C PHE A 70 -2.12 -13.72 4.56
N ALA A 71 -1.89 -15.02 4.36
CA ALA A 71 -2.20 -16.05 5.36
C ALA A 71 -1.39 -15.85 6.66
N LYS A 72 -0.11 -15.50 6.53
CA LYS A 72 0.75 -15.19 7.68
C LYS A 72 0.28 -13.91 8.39
N ALA A 73 -0.03 -12.86 7.64
CA ALA A 73 -0.54 -11.60 8.20
C ALA A 73 -1.85 -11.82 8.96
N ASP A 74 -2.82 -12.55 8.38
CA ASP A 74 -4.09 -12.88 9.04
C ASP A 74 -3.90 -13.64 10.36
N LYS A 75 -2.91 -14.54 10.45
CA LYS A 75 -2.61 -15.30 11.68
C LYS A 75 -2.04 -14.42 12.79
N LEU A 76 -1.30 -13.39 12.44
CA LEU A 76 -0.63 -12.48 13.38
C LEU A 76 -1.48 -11.25 13.72
N ALA A 77 -2.57 -11.03 12.97
CA ALA A 77 -3.39 -9.84 13.05
C ALA A 77 -4.14 -9.77 14.40
N PRO A 78 -3.89 -8.73 15.22
CA PRO A 78 -4.50 -8.63 16.55
C PRO A 78 -6.02 -8.40 16.50
N LYS A 79 -6.55 -7.90 15.37
CA LYS A 79 -7.99 -7.70 15.16
C LYS A 79 -8.63 -8.85 14.36
N GLY A 80 -7.91 -9.96 14.23
CA GLY A 80 -8.29 -11.08 13.37
C GLY A 80 -7.97 -10.82 11.90
N LYS A 81 -8.32 -11.79 11.05
CA LYS A 81 -8.08 -11.74 9.60
C LYS A 81 -8.62 -10.45 8.97
N ALA A 82 -7.98 -10.01 7.91
CA ALA A 82 -8.45 -8.85 7.17
C ALA A 82 -9.88 -9.05 6.64
N ASP A 83 -10.68 -7.98 6.67
CA ASP A 83 -11.99 -8.00 6.00
C ASP A 83 -11.77 -7.89 4.49
N TYR A 84 -11.59 -9.02 3.81
CA TYR A 84 -11.33 -9.04 2.38
C TYR A 84 -12.48 -8.55 1.49
N GLY A 85 -13.66 -8.27 2.06
CA GLY A 85 -14.75 -7.60 1.35
C GLY A 85 -14.44 -6.12 1.10
N SER A 86 -13.79 -5.44 2.05
CA SER A 86 -13.49 -4.01 1.97
C SER A 86 -11.99 -3.69 1.95
N ASN A 87 -11.15 -4.59 2.47
CA ASN A 87 -9.75 -4.35 2.79
C ASN A 87 -8.82 -5.33 2.06
N THR A 88 -7.53 -5.04 2.11
CA THR A 88 -6.45 -5.89 1.62
C THR A 88 -5.22 -5.68 2.48
N TRP A 89 -4.37 -6.70 2.55
CA TRP A 89 -3.01 -6.50 3.05
C TRP A 89 -2.16 -5.78 2.00
N HIS A 90 -1.37 -4.82 2.46
CA HIS A 90 -0.37 -4.07 1.72
C HIS A 90 1.01 -4.44 2.25
N HIS A 91 1.92 -4.86 1.37
CA HIS A 91 3.33 -5.07 1.69
C HIS A 91 4.05 -3.72 1.78
N HIS A 92 4.38 -3.30 3.00
CA HIS A 92 5.15 -2.09 3.26
C HIS A 92 6.56 -2.18 2.67
N GLU A 93 7.16 -1.06 2.28
CA GLU A 93 8.44 -1.03 1.58
C GLU A 93 9.63 -1.52 2.41
N ASN A 94 9.49 -1.53 3.74
CA ASN A 94 10.50 -2.10 4.65
C ASN A 94 10.66 -3.63 4.50
N GLY A 95 9.74 -4.30 3.79
CA GLY A 95 9.78 -5.74 3.51
C GLY A 95 9.51 -6.64 4.71
N LYS A 96 9.00 -6.09 5.81
CA LYS A 96 8.68 -6.83 7.05
C LYS A 96 7.24 -6.59 7.51
N THR A 97 6.70 -5.41 7.25
CA THR A 97 5.39 -5.01 7.75
C THR A 97 4.31 -5.25 6.69
N MET A 98 3.18 -5.79 7.13
CA MET A 98 1.92 -5.87 6.37
C MET A 98 0.91 -4.93 7.00
N GLN A 99 0.28 -4.09 6.18
CA GLN A 99 -0.74 -3.13 6.62
C GLN A 99 -2.10 -3.51 6.03
N GLU A 100 -3.12 -3.68 6.86
CA GLU A 100 -4.49 -3.85 6.38
C GLU A 100 -5.04 -2.47 6.02
N VAL A 101 -5.40 -2.28 4.76
CA VAL A 101 -5.87 -0.99 4.22
C VAL A 101 -7.10 -1.20 3.34
N PRO A 102 -7.99 -0.20 3.21
CA PRO A 102 -9.13 -0.24 2.28
C PRO A 102 -8.70 -0.53 0.85
N ARG A 103 -9.35 -1.50 0.21
CA ARG A 103 -9.00 -1.98 -1.13
C ARG A 103 -9.20 -0.90 -2.19
N ASN A 104 -10.22 -0.06 -2.03
CA ASN A 104 -10.47 1.07 -2.92
C ASN A 104 -9.32 2.08 -2.89
N VAL A 105 -8.84 2.47 -1.71
CA VAL A 105 -7.69 3.37 -1.54
C VAL A 105 -6.45 2.71 -2.13
N HIS A 106 -6.13 1.49 -1.72
CA HIS A 106 -4.95 0.76 -2.21
C HIS A 106 -4.93 0.60 -3.74
N GLY A 107 -6.08 0.32 -4.36
CA GLY A 107 -6.22 0.18 -5.81
C GLY A 107 -6.17 1.51 -6.57
N THR A 108 -6.71 2.58 -5.98
CA THR A 108 -6.68 3.92 -6.57
C THR A 108 -5.26 4.48 -6.57
N PHE A 109 -4.55 4.37 -5.45
CA PHE A 109 -3.19 4.87 -5.23
C PHE A 109 -2.14 3.85 -5.68
N THR A 110 -2.09 3.64 -7.00
CA THR A 110 -1.21 2.66 -7.66
C THR A 110 0.26 2.92 -7.31
N HIS A 111 0.99 1.85 -7.01
CA HIS A 111 2.38 1.95 -6.61
C HIS A 111 3.17 0.67 -6.95
N ARG A 112 4.51 0.77 -7.00
CA ARG A 112 5.38 -0.40 -6.95
C ARG A 112 5.68 -0.69 -5.47
N GLY A 113 4.91 -1.61 -4.88
CA GLY A 113 4.98 -1.90 -3.44
C GLY A 113 6.10 -2.85 -3.02
N GLY A 114 6.20 -3.08 -1.71
CA GLY A 114 7.19 -3.96 -1.07
C GLY A 114 7.20 -5.37 -1.66
N ALA A 115 6.05 -5.89 -2.11
CA ALA A 115 5.94 -7.20 -2.76
C ALA A 115 6.87 -7.33 -3.98
N SER A 116 7.00 -6.27 -4.78
CA SER A 116 7.88 -6.27 -5.96
C SER A 116 9.36 -6.21 -5.59
N THR A 117 9.71 -5.52 -4.50
CA THR A 117 11.06 -5.47 -3.95
C THR A 117 11.46 -6.82 -3.37
N LEU A 118 10.55 -7.48 -2.64
CA LEU A 118 10.78 -8.80 -2.06
C LEU A 118 11.05 -9.86 -3.13
N ARG A 119 10.24 -9.89 -4.19
CA ARG A 119 10.42 -10.86 -5.29
C ARG A 119 11.70 -10.65 -6.10
N LYS A 120 12.32 -9.47 -6.05
CA LYS A 120 13.59 -9.17 -6.73
C LYS A 120 14.83 -9.48 -5.91
N LYS A 121 14.67 -9.76 -4.61
CA LYS A 121 15.78 -10.14 -3.72
C LYS A 121 16.06 -11.67 -3.73
N CYS A 122 15.38 -12.41 -4.60
CA CYS A 122 15.63 -13.83 -4.87
C CYS A 122 16.36 -14.01 -6.20
#